data_AF-A0A811QBM3-F1
#
_entry.id   AF-A0A811QBM3-F1
#
_cell.length_a   1.000
_cell.length_b   1.000
_cell.length_c   1.000
_cell.angle_alpha   90.00
_cell.angle_beta   90.00
_cell.angle_gamma   90.00
#
_symmetry.space_group_name_H-M   'P 1'
#
loop_
_entity.id
_entity.type
_entity.pdbx_description
1 polymer ?
#
loop_
_entity_poly.entity_id
_entity_poly.type
_entity_poly.pdbx_seq_one_letter_code
_entity_poly.pdbx_strand_id
1 'polypeptide(L)'
;MAAPAPREVWEHMVGEEITPENINLMLNERPEIRDANVYPMDYPPSPIDPGWVRLIVFYKFDENNKNTICWPAPYVMYGNNAQAAALTIG
;
A
#
# COMPACT_ATOMS: atom_id res chain seq x y z
N MET A 1 20.88 18.02 0.83
CA MET A 1 19.44 17.90 1.18
C MET A 1 19.12 16.42 1.16
N ALA A 2 18.83 15.81 2.31
CA ALA A 2 18.38 14.42 2.34
C ALA A 2 16.97 14.37 1.74
N ALA A 3 16.72 13.46 0.79
CA ALA A 3 15.37 13.20 0.33
C ALA A 3 14.52 12.74 1.53
N PRO A 4 13.25 13.20 1.66
CA PRO A 4 12.37 12.70 2.71
C PRO A 4 12.29 11.18 2.63
N ALA A 5 12.20 10.51 3.79
CA ALA A 5 12.08 9.06 3.86
C ALA A 5 10.91 8.59 2.96
N PRO A 6 11.07 7.46 2.26
CA PRO A 6 10.05 6.98 1.35
C PRO A 6 8.76 6.66 2.14
N ARG A 7 7.62 7.18 1.67
CA ARG A 7 6.32 7.02 2.31
C ARG A 7 5.92 5.54 2.34
N GLU A 8 5.58 5.02 3.52
CA GLU A 8 5.15 3.62 3.71
C GLU A 8 3.64 3.45 3.91
N VAL A 9 2.93 4.54 4.18
CA VAL A 9 1.49 4.56 4.46
C VAL A 9 0.83 5.76 3.76
N TRP A 10 -0.34 5.56 3.17
CA TRP A 10 -1.09 6.60 2.44
C TRP A 10 -2.40 6.95 3.16
N GLU A 11 -2.31 7.60 4.32
CA GLU A 11 -3.49 7.98 5.13
C GLU A 11 -4.48 8.90 4.37
N HIS A 12 -3.96 9.75 3.49
CA HIS A 12 -4.78 10.66 2.67
C HIS A 12 -5.64 9.95 1.62
N MET A 13 -5.37 8.67 1.34
CA MET A 13 -6.15 7.87 0.39
C MET A 13 -7.37 7.22 1.06
N VAL A 14 -7.46 7.25 2.40
CA VAL A 14 -8.63 6.70 3.10
C VAL A 14 -9.86 7.55 2.80
N GLY A 15 -10.94 6.90 2.37
CA GLY A 15 -12.17 7.56 1.91
C GLY A 15 -12.24 7.74 0.39
N GLU A 16 -11.14 7.55 -0.33
CA GLU A 16 -11.13 7.58 -1.79
C GLU A 16 -11.65 6.27 -2.40
N GLU A 17 -12.13 6.33 -3.64
CA GLU A 17 -12.55 5.14 -4.38
C GLU A 17 -11.31 4.34 -4.85
N ILE A 18 -11.38 3.00 -4.81
CA ILE A 18 -10.34 2.18 -5.40
C ILE A 18 -10.46 2.21 -6.91
N THR A 19 -9.64 3.06 -7.50
CA THR A 19 -9.47 3.15 -8.95
C THR A 19 -8.04 2.75 -9.32
N PRO A 20 -7.82 2.24 -10.55
CA PRO A 20 -6.47 1.98 -11.04
C PRO A 20 -5.55 3.21 -10.96
N GLU A 21 -6.10 4.41 -11.14
CA GLU A 21 -5.37 5.68 -11.05
C GLU A 21 -4.81 5.93 -9.64
N ASN A 22 -5.67 5.74 -8.62
CA ASN A 22 -5.30 5.88 -7.21
C ASN A 22 -4.25 4.86 -6.78
N ILE A 23 -4.36 3.61 -7.25
CA ILE A 23 -3.35 2.57 -7.01
C ILE A 23 -2.03 2.94 -7.70
N ASN A 24 -2.08 3.35 -8.97
CA ASN A 24 -0.89 3.73 -9.73
C ASN A 24 -0.17 4.94 -9.12
N LEU A 25 -0.90 5.89 -8.51
CA LEU A 25 -0.30 7.01 -7.80
C LEU A 25 0.61 6.51 -6.66
N MET A 26 0.11 5.58 -5.83
CA MET A 26 0.88 4.99 -4.72
C MET A 26 2.08 4.18 -5.23
N LEU A 27 1.91 3.42 -6.31
CA LEU A 27 2.99 2.66 -6.94
C LEU A 27 4.08 3.57 -7.53
N ASN A 28 3.70 4.69 -8.14
CA ASN A 28 4.66 5.66 -8.69
C ASN A 28 5.48 6.35 -7.58
N GLU A 29 4.91 6.56 -6.39
CA GLU A 29 5.67 7.09 -5.24
C GLU A 29 6.69 6.09 -4.69
N ARG A 30 6.50 4.78 -4.94
CA ARG A 30 7.39 3.70 -4.47
C ARG A 30 7.65 2.68 -5.58
N PRO A 31 8.60 2.96 -6.50
CA PRO A 31 8.93 2.06 -7.61
C PRO A 31 9.51 0.70 -7.18
N GLU A 32 9.89 0.56 -5.91
CA GLU A 32 10.30 -0.74 -5.33
C GLU A 32 9.12 -1.71 -5.15
N ILE A 33 7.88 -1.20 -5.09
CA ILE A 33 6.68 -2.01 -4.96
C ILE A 33 6.46 -2.71 -6.31
N ARG A 34 6.44 -4.04 -6.26
CA ARG A 34 6.30 -4.86 -7.48
C ARG A 34 4.85 -5.16 -7.83
N ASP A 35 3.97 -5.05 -6.85
CA ASP A 35 2.59 -5.52 -6.94
C ASP A 35 1.70 -4.81 -5.91
N ALA A 36 0.41 -4.69 -6.21
CA ALA A 36 -0.59 -4.13 -5.32
C ALA A 36 -1.76 -5.09 -5.19
N ASN A 37 -2.09 -5.47 -3.96
CA ASN A 37 -3.26 -6.28 -3.67
C ASN A 37 -4.30 -5.47 -2.90
N VAL A 38 -5.54 -5.66 -3.35
CA VAL A 38 -6.71 -5.04 -2.78
C VAL A 38 -7.51 -6.11 -2.04
N TYR A 39 -7.74 -5.90 -0.74
CA TYR A 39 -8.47 -6.84 0.12
C TYR A 39 -9.71 -6.17 0.71
N PRO A 40 -10.83 -6.89 0.85
CA PRO A 40 -11.92 -6.40 1.68
C PRO A 40 -11.45 -6.26 3.14
N MET A 41 -12.02 -5.31 3.87
CA MET A 41 -11.57 -4.94 5.22
C MET A 41 -11.53 -6.11 6.22
N ASP A 42 -12.41 -7.09 6.01
CA ASP A 42 -12.55 -8.27 6.88
C ASP A 42 -11.58 -9.41 6.51
N TYR A 43 -10.78 -9.25 5.46
CA TYR A 43 -9.90 -10.31 4.96
C TYR A 43 -8.43 -10.01 5.25
N PRO A 44 -7.73 -10.92 5.96
CA PRO A 44 -6.32 -10.72 6.23
C PRO A 44 -5.50 -10.78 4.93
N PRO A 45 -4.46 -9.95 4.79
CA PRO A 45 -3.63 -9.95 3.61
C PRO A 45 -2.85 -11.26 3.51
N SER A 46 -2.73 -11.79 2.28
CA SER A 46 -1.95 -13.00 2.02
C SER A 46 -0.47 -12.78 2.36
N PRO A 47 0.24 -13.82 2.80
CA PRO A 47 1.69 -13.75 2.98
C PRO A 47 2.36 -13.36 1.67
N ILE A 48 3.47 -12.63 1.80
CA ILE A 48 4.26 -12.12 0.67
C ILE A 48 5.50 -12.99 0.52
N ASP A 49 5.84 -13.30 -0.73
CA ASP A 49 7.06 -14.02 -1.07
C ASP A 49 8.31 -13.28 -0.55
N PRO A 50 9.33 -14.03 -0.11
CA PRO A 50 10.55 -13.41 0.41
C PRO A 50 11.22 -12.54 -0.65
N GLY A 51 11.66 -11.34 -0.25
CA GLY A 51 12.28 -10.36 -1.15
C GLY A 51 11.30 -9.51 -1.97
N TRP A 52 9.98 -9.67 -1.78
CA TRP A 52 8.97 -8.86 -2.46
C TRP A 52 8.46 -7.74 -1.57
N VAL A 53 8.14 -6.61 -2.21
CA VAL A 53 7.47 -5.46 -1.61
C VAL A 53 6.12 -5.32 -2.29
N ARG A 54 5.04 -5.29 -1.51
CA ARG A 54 3.66 -5.23 -2.01
C ARG A 54 2.90 -4.10 -1.34
N LEU A 55 2.11 -3.37 -2.11
CA LEU A 55 1.13 -2.45 -1.58
C LEU A 55 -0.12 -3.22 -1.14
N ILE A 56 -0.54 -3.02 0.10
CA ILE A 56 -1.77 -3.58 0.64
C ILE A 56 -2.79 -2.46 0.75
N VAL A 57 -3.96 -2.66 0.14
CA VAL A 57 -5.07 -1.71 0.17
C VAL A 57 -6.31 -2.41 0.69
N PHE A 58 -6.94 -1.84 1.72
CA PHE A 58 -8.18 -2.37 2.26
C PHE A 58 -9.38 -1.57 1.79
N TYR A 59 -10.50 -2.26 1.56
CA TYR A 59 -11.73 -1.61 1.15
C TYR A 59 -12.98 -2.14 1.81
N LYS A 60 -13.97 -1.28 1.80
CA LYS A 60 -15.34 -1.61 2.15
C LYS A 60 -16.28 -1.10 1.06
N PHE A 61 -17.46 -1.72 0.98
CA PHE A 61 -18.54 -1.16 0.19
C PHE A 61 -19.19 -0.03 0.99
N ASP A 62 -19.23 1.16 0.40
CA ASP A 62 -19.99 2.28 0.95
C ASP A 62 -21.51 2.10 0.71
N GLU A 63 -22.35 2.96 1.28
CA GLU A 63 -23.82 2.96 1.08
C GLU A 63 -24.23 3.03 -0.40
N ASN A 64 -23.34 3.54 -1.25
CA ASN A 64 -23.50 3.61 -2.71
C ASN A 64 -22.96 2.38 -3.46
N ASN A 65 -22.61 1.30 -2.74
CA ASN A 65 -21.99 0.08 -3.27
C ASN A 65 -20.66 0.32 -4.02
N LYS A 66 -19.93 1.36 -3.60
CA LYS A 66 -18.62 1.73 -4.14
C LYS A 66 -17.50 1.13 -3.30
N ASN A 67 -16.43 0.69 -3.95
CA ASN A 67 -15.25 0.17 -3.28
C ASN A 67 -14.41 1.34 -2.75
N THR A 68 -14.63 1.70 -1.49
CA THR A 68 -13.94 2.83 -0.85
C THR A 68 -12.78 2.32 -0.01
N ILE A 69 -11.62 2.94 -0.16
CA ILE A 69 -10.43 2.68 0.66
C ILE A 69 -10.77 2.99 2.11
N CYS A 70 -10.48 2.05 3.00
CA CYS A 70 -10.81 2.16 4.41
C CYS A 70 -9.60 1.89 5.29
N TRP A 71 -9.77 2.06 6.60
CA TRP A 71 -8.75 1.68 7.56
C TRP A 71 -8.63 0.15 7.65
N PRO A 72 -7.40 -0.40 7.78
CA PRO A 72 -6.13 0.31 7.87
C PRO A 72 -5.73 0.99 6.55
N ALA A 73 -5.19 2.21 6.65
CA ALA A 73 -4.77 2.99 5.48
C ALA A 73 -3.82 2.18 4.59
N PRO A 74 -3.80 2.40 3.27
CA PRO A 74 -2.92 1.66 2.37
C PRO A 74 -1.49 1.70 2.87
N TYR A 75 -0.83 0.54 2.92
CA TYR A 75 0.51 0.44 3.46
C TYR A 75 1.38 -0.53 2.67
N VAL A 76 2.69 -0.32 2.77
CA VAL A 76 3.68 -1.22 2.20
C VAL A 76 3.91 -2.40 3.13
N MET A 77 3.78 -3.61 2.60
CA MET A 77 4.07 -4.84 3.31
C MET A 77 5.27 -5.52 2.67
N TYR A 78 6.17 -5.99 3.52
CA TYR A 78 7.45 -6.57 3.13
C TYR A 78 7.43 -8.08 3.34
N GLY A 79 7.79 -8.85 2.32
CA GLY A 79 8.09 -10.27 2.47
C GLY A 79 9.34 -10.48 3.34
N ASN A 80 9.51 -11.68 3.88
CA ASN A 80 10.70 -11.99 4.66
C ASN A 80 11.99 -11.76 3.84
N ASN A 81 13.01 -11.11 4.38
CA ASN A 81 14.21 -10.65 3.65
C ASN A 81 13.99 -9.60 2.55
N ALA A 82 12.77 -9.11 2.32
CA ALA A 82 12.60 -7.87 1.60
C ALA A 82 13.16 -6.76 2.49
N GLN A 83 14.20 -6.09 2.02
CA GLN A 83 14.66 -4.89 2.71
C GLN A 83 13.50 -3.89 2.59
N ALA A 84 12.79 -3.62 3.71
CA ALA A 84 12.26 -2.29 3.89
C ALA A 84 13.43 -1.37 3.59
N ALA A 85 13.26 -0.41 2.67
CA ALA A 85 14.32 0.50 2.26
C ALA A 85 14.89 1.16 3.52
N ALA A 86 15.85 0.49 4.15
CA ALA A 86 16.38 0.84 5.43
C ALA A 86 17.28 2.00 5.09
N LEU A 87 16.84 3.19 5.50
CA LEU A 87 17.67 4.27 5.99
C LEU A 87 19.16 3.91 5.91
N THR A 88 19.79 4.20 4.77
CA THR A 88 21.23 4.46 4.75
C THR A 88 21.39 5.73 5.57
N ILE A 89 21.60 5.56 6.88
CA ILE A 89 22.34 6.53 7.66
C ILE A 89 23.79 6.29 7.26
N GLY A 90 24.24 7.07 6.29
CA GLY A 90 25.64 7.21 5.88
C GLY A 90 25.98 8.68 5.86
#